data_AF-A0A8C0UTG8-F1
#
_entry.id   AF-A0A8C0UTG8-F1
#
_cell.length_a   1.000
_cell.length_b   1.000
_cell.length_c   1.000
_cell.angle_alpha   90.00
_cell.angle_beta   90.00
_cell.angle_gamma   90.00
#
_symmetry.space_group_name_H-M   'P 1'
#
loop_
_entity.id
_entity.type
_entity.pdbx_description
1 polymer ?
#
loop_
_entity_poly.entity_id
_entity_poly.type
_entity_poly.pdbx_seq_one_letter_code
_entity_poly.pdbx_strand_id
1 'polypeptide(L)' 'MTQSVVVQVGQCGNQVGCRFWDLALREHAAVNKKGIYDEALSSFFRNVDTR' A
#
# COMPACT_ATOMS: atom_id res chain seq x y z
N MET A 1 11.96 -2.24 10.08
CA MET A 1 10.60 -1.71 9.92
C MET A 1 10.62 -0.20 9.71
N THR A 2 10.65 0.22 8.45
CA THR A 2 10.53 1.62 8.03
C THR A 2 9.11 1.88 7.58
N GLN A 3 8.49 2.97 8.02
CA GLN A 3 7.15 3.38 7.58
C GLN A 3 7.24 4.58 6.64
N SER A 4 6.56 4.47 5.51
CA SER A 4 6.51 5.53 4.49
C SER A 4 5.08 6.06 4.38
N VAL A 5 4.90 7.35 4.69
CA VAL A 5 3.63 8.05 4.52
C VAL A 5 3.66 8.82 3.21
N VAL A 6 2.72 8.52 2.31
CA VAL A 6 2.60 9.18 0.99
C VAL A 6 1.44 10.17 1.01
N VAL A 7 1.72 11.42 0.68
CA VAL A 7 0.70 12.49 0.56
C VAL A 7 0.53 12.84 -0.91
N GLN A 8 -0.72 12.84 -1.39
CA GLN A 8 -1.10 13.18 -2.76
C GLN A 8 -1.83 14.51 -2.75
N VAL A 9 -1.36 15.48 -3.55
CA VAL A 9 -1.89 16.85 -3.56
C VAL A 9 -2.22 17.28 -4.98
N GLY A 10 -3.42 17.87 -5.15
CA GLY A 10 -3.90 18.38 -6.42
C GLY A 10 -4.28 17.29 -7.43
N GLN A 11 -4.80 17.73 -8.59
CA GLN A 11 -5.32 16.82 -9.60
C GLN A 11 -4.25 15.86 -10.15
N CYS A 12 -3.09 16.38 -10.54
CA CYS A 12 -2.00 15.55 -11.06
C CYS A 12 -1.50 14.55 -10.00
N GLY A 13 -1.28 15.02 -8.76
CA GLY A 13 -0.85 14.16 -7.65
C GLY A 13 -1.83 13.03 -7.36
N ASN A 14 -3.13 13.32 -7.39
CA ASN A 14 -4.16 12.30 -7.21
C ASN A 14 -4.21 11.30 -8.39
N GLN A 15 -4.01 11.75 -9.63
CA GLN A 15 -3.97 10.84 -10.79
C GLN A 15 -2.81 9.85 -10.72
N VAL A 16 -1.59 10.35 -10.43
CA VAL A 16 -0.41 9.51 -10.24
C VAL A 16 -0.59 8.61 -9.02
N GLY A 17 -1.11 9.17 -7.94
CA GLY A 17 -1.38 8.46 -6.70
C GLY A 17 -2.33 7.28 -6.85
N CYS A 18 -3.43 7.45 -7.59
CA CYS A 18 -4.36 6.36 -7.91
C CYS A 18 -3.66 5.21 -8.64
N ARG A 19 -2.77 5.51 -9.61
CA ARG A 19 -2.04 4.48 -10.35
C ARG A 19 -0.97 3.80 -9.50
N PHE A 20 -0.27 4.56 -8.67
CA PHE A 20 0.70 4.02 -7.72
C PHE A 20 0.07 2.97 -6.79
N TRP A 21 -1.04 3.31 -6.13
CA TRP A 21 -1.68 2.39 -5.19
C TRP A 21 -2.31 1.16 -5.87
N ASP A 22 -2.86 1.31 -7.08
CA ASP A 22 -3.35 0.18 -7.87
C ASP A 22 -2.23 -0.82 -8.18
N LEU A 23 -1.04 -0.35 -8.59
CA LEU A 23 0.11 -1.20 -8.86
C LEU A 23 0.68 -1.83 -7.59
N ALA A 24 0.89 -1.05 -6.53
CA ALA A 24 1.42 -1.57 -5.26
C ALA A 24 0.55 -2.69 -4.70
N LEU A 25 -0.78 -2.52 -4.72
CA LEU A 25 -1.71 -3.56 -4.27
C LEU A 25 -1.66 -4.81 -5.15
N ARG A 26 -1.55 -4.66 -6.47
CA ARG A 26 -1.42 -5.80 -7.40
C ARG A 26 -0.12 -6.56 -7.19
N GLU A 27 0.99 -5.87 -6.99
CA GLU A 27 2.29 -6.48 -6.70
C GLU A 27 2.24 -7.27 -5.38
N HIS A 28 1.70 -6.68 -4.32
CA HIS A 28 1.51 -7.38 -3.04
C HIS A 28 0.59 -8.60 -3.20
N ALA A 29 -0.54 -8.49 -3.90
CA ALA A 29 -1.44 -9.61 -4.15
C ALA A 29 -0.83 -10.67 -5.09
N ALA A 30 0.12 -10.29 -5.95
CA ALA A 30 0.84 -11.23 -6.81
C ALA A 30 1.73 -12.17 -6.01
N VAL A 31 2.34 -11.68 -4.92
CA VAL A 31 3.28 -12.45 -4.08
C VAL A 31 2.59 -13.05 -2.86
N ASN A 32 1.76 -12.28 -2.16
CA ASN A 32 1.12 -12.66 -0.92
C ASN A 32 -0.31 -13.18 -1.13
N LYS A 33 -0.42 -14.43 -1.61
CA LYS A 33 -1.70 -15.08 -1.93
C LYS A 33 -2.59 -15.38 -0.72
N LYS A 34 -2.01 -15.41 0.48
CA LYS A 34 -2.72 -15.72 1.72
C LYS A 34 -3.26 -14.47 2.41
N GLY A 35 -2.93 -13.28 1.93
CA GLY A 35 -3.34 -12.01 2.53
C GLY A 35 -2.78 -11.80 3.95
N ILE A 36 -1.59 -12.34 4.23
CA ILE A 36 -0.97 -12.23 5.55
C ILE A 36 -0.38 -10.82 5.71
N TYR A 37 -0.59 -10.16 6.84
CA TYR A 37 0.10 -8.90 7.10
C TYR A 37 1.57 -9.17 7.43
N ASP A 38 2.46 -8.86 6.48
CA ASP A 38 3.90 -9.10 6.56
C ASP A 38 4.71 -7.79 6.67
N GLU A 39 6.04 -7.92 6.77
CA GLU A 39 6.93 -6.75 6.87
C GLU A 39 6.84 -5.84 5.63
N ALA A 40 6.65 -6.41 4.44
CA ALA A 40 6.54 -5.63 3.20
C ALA A 40 5.27 -4.76 3.21
N LEU A 41 4.12 -5.34 3.54
CA LEU A 41 2.84 -4.60 3.70
C LEU A 41 2.94 -3.54 4.79
N SER A 42 3.68 -3.79 5.88
CA SER A 42 3.83 -2.84 7.00
C SER A 42 4.53 -1.53 6.63
N SER A 43 5.19 -1.48 5.47
CA SER A 43 5.90 -0.27 5.00
C SER A 43 4.95 0.84 4.55
N PHE A 44 3.80 0.47 3.99
CA PHE A 44 2.81 1.41 3.45
C PHE A 44 1.44 1.32 4.13
N PHE A 45 1.10 0.16 4.70
CA PHE A 45 -0.21 -0.11 5.26
C PHE A 45 -0.13 -0.35 6.75
N ARG A 46 -1.18 0.05 7.46
CA ARG A 46 -1.39 -0.27 8.88
C ARG A 46 -2.38 -1.43 8.97
N ASN A 47 -2.03 -2.48 9.70
CA ASN A 47 -3.02 -3.49 10.06
C ASN A 47 -4.05 -2.90 11.04
N VAL A 48 -5.32 -2.93 10.66
CA VAL A 48 -6.44 -2.44 11.48
C VAL A 48 -7.35 -3.58 11.95
N ASP A 49 -7.05 -4.83 11.57
CA ASP A 49 -7.75 -5.97 12.13
C ASP A 49 -7.30 -6.18 13.57
N THR A 50 -8.23 -6.04 14.50
CA THR A 50 -8.01 -6.21 15.95
C THR A 50 -8.47 -7.56 16.46
N ARG A 51 -8.86 -8.47 15.57
CA ARG A 51 -9.32 -9.83 15.92
C ARG A 51 -8.17 -10.76 16.26
#